data_AF-A0A257W5P6-F1
#
_entry.id   AF-A0A257W5P6-F1
#
_cell.length_a   1.000
_cell.length_b   1.000
_cell.length_c   1.000
_cell.angle_alpha   90.00
_cell.angle_beta   90.00
_cell.angle_gamma   90.00
#
_symmetry.space_group_name_H-M   'P 1'
#
loop_
_entity.id
_entity.type
_entity.pdbx_description
1 polymer ?
#
loop_
_entity_poly.entity_id
_entity_poly.type
_entity_poly.pdbx_seq_one_letter_code
_entity_poly.pdbx_strand_id
1 'polypeptide(L)'
;MAFALVALVVVAVAWVNSSRDVAPVERLVLGLPEPVASRFLNATSDAEFCGAARCAACHPAESASYEKTGHRHAFAATVASEEPADGDLHDPRSGRRYTIERQGDQLWQRESLVGRDGSKRLLAEYPVAWTIGSGRFSRSYLVDVD
;
A
#
# COMPACT_ATOMS: atom_id res chain seq x y z
N MET A 1 -30.83 -33.30 -17.14
CA MET A 1 -30.45 -31.88 -16.98
C MET A 1 -29.85 -31.55 -15.61
N ALA A 2 -30.34 -32.11 -14.49
CA ALA A 2 -29.81 -31.81 -13.15
C ALA A 2 -28.32 -32.16 -12.95
N PHE A 3 -27.85 -33.29 -13.47
CA PHE A 3 -26.43 -33.71 -13.33
C PHE A 3 -25.42 -32.77 -14.01
N ALA A 4 -25.79 -32.15 -15.14
CA ALA A 4 -24.91 -31.22 -15.84
C ALA A 4 -24.74 -29.89 -15.10
N LEU A 5 -25.82 -29.42 -14.45
CA LEU A 5 -25.79 -28.23 -13.60
C LEU A 5 -24.94 -28.45 -12.34
N VAL A 6 -25.06 -29.62 -11.71
CA VAL A 6 -24.23 -29.97 -10.54
C VAL A 6 -22.75 -30.04 -10.92
N ALA A 7 -22.41 -30.66 -12.06
CA ALA A 7 -21.03 -30.73 -12.53
C ALA A 7 -20.43 -29.34 -12.81
N LEU A 8 -21.20 -28.44 -13.45
CA LEU A 8 -20.76 -27.06 -13.70
C LEU A 8 -20.54 -26.27 -12.41
N VAL A 9 -21.41 -26.43 -11.41
CA VAL A 9 -21.24 -25.78 -10.11
C VAL A 9 -20.00 -26.32 -9.39
N VAL A 10 -19.77 -27.64 -9.41
CA VAL A 10 -18.58 -28.24 -8.80
C VAL A 10 -17.30 -27.74 -9.47
N VAL A 11 -17.28 -27.64 -10.80
CA VAL A 11 -16.13 -27.10 -11.55
C VAL A 11 -15.92 -25.62 -11.25
N ALA A 12 -17.00 -24.82 -11.20
CA ALA A 12 -16.91 -23.39 -10.88
C ALA A 12 -16.41 -23.16 -9.44
N VAL A 13 -16.91 -23.93 -8.48
CA VAL A 13 -16.46 -23.87 -7.08
C VAL A 13 -15.00 -24.32 -6.96
N ALA A 14 -14.62 -25.42 -7.61
CA ALA A 14 -13.23 -25.89 -7.63
C ALA A 14 -12.29 -24.86 -8.26
N TRP A 15 -12.70 -24.21 -9.35
CA TRP A 15 -11.92 -23.16 -10.00
C TRP A 15 -11.76 -21.92 -9.12
N VAL A 16 -12.85 -21.43 -8.51
CA VAL A 16 -12.82 -20.31 -7.56
C VAL A 16 -11.94 -20.64 -6.35
N ASN A 17 -11.99 -21.86 -5.82
CA ASN A 17 -11.17 -22.24 -4.68
C ASN A 17 -9.69 -22.34 -5.07
N SER A 18 -9.37 -22.93 -6.22
CA SER A 18 -7.98 -23.03 -6.72
C SER A 18 -7.36 -21.66 -7.04
N SER A 19 -8.18 -20.68 -7.44
CA SER A 19 -7.71 -19.33 -7.71
C SER A 19 -7.40 -18.51 -6.44
N ARG A 20 -7.75 -19.03 -5.27
CA ARG A 20 -7.47 -18.42 -3.94
C ARG A 20 -6.26 -19.03 -3.25
N ASP A 21 -5.70 -20.11 -3.79
CA ASP A 21 -4.47 -20.71 -3.26
C ASP A 21 -3.28 -19.86 -3.70
N VAL A 22 -3.06 -18.75 -3.00
CA VAL A 22 -1.76 -18.06 -3.01
C VAL A 22 -0.79 -19.02 -2.34
N ALA A 23 0.16 -19.55 -3.12
CA ALA A 23 1.21 -20.39 -2.57
C ALA A 23 1.85 -19.65 -1.38
N PRO A 24 2.03 -20.29 -0.21
CA PRO A 24 2.65 -19.63 0.92
C PRO A 24 4.00 -19.10 0.46
N VAL A 25 4.17 -17.78 0.51
CA VAL A 25 5.44 -17.13 0.17
C VAL A 25 6.46 -17.68 1.15
N GLU A 26 7.35 -18.54 0.67
CA GLU A 26 8.43 -19.06 1.48
C GLU A 26 9.23 -17.86 1.97
N ARG A 27 9.17 -17.62 3.29
CA ARG A 27 9.79 -16.45 3.90
C ARG A 27 11.28 -16.58 3.66
N LEU A 28 11.78 -15.84 2.67
CA LEU A 28 13.20 -15.77 2.36
C LEU A 28 13.90 -15.22 3.61
N VAL A 29 14.54 -16.11 4.37
CA VAL A 29 15.46 -15.70 5.42
C VAL A 29 16.70 -15.21 4.68
N LEU A 30 16.68 -13.93 4.33
CA LEU A 30 17.87 -13.24 3.86
C LEU A 30 18.89 -13.34 5.00
N GLY A 31 19.99 -14.06 4.75
CA GLY A 31 21.15 -14.03 5.63
C GLY A 31 21.74 -12.63 5.59
N LEU A 32 21.19 -11.73 6.41
CA LEU A 32 21.68 -10.37 6.54
C LEU A 32 23.14 -10.47 7.02
N PRO A 33 24.06 -9.67 6.47
CA PRO A 33 25.42 -9.64 6.96
C PRO A 33 25.41 -9.22 8.43
N GLU A 34 26.31 -9.82 9.22
CA GLU A 34 26.54 -9.39 10.60
C GLU A 34 26.78 -7.88 10.63
N PRO A 35 26.09 -7.12 11.51
CA PRO A 35 26.31 -5.69 11.63
C PRO A 35 27.79 -5.40 11.90
N VAL A 36 28.37 -4.45 11.16
CA VAL A 36 29.76 -4.04 11.37
C VAL A 36 29.90 -3.47 12.78
N ALA A 37 30.92 -3.93 13.52
CA ALA A 37 31.21 -3.44 14.85
C ALA A 37 31.31 -1.90 14.86
N SER A 38 30.45 -1.27 15.65
CA SER A 38 30.32 0.17 15.75
C SER A 38 30.34 0.57 17.22
N ARG A 39 30.91 1.74 17.52
CA ARG A 39 30.87 2.32 18.87
C ARG A 39 29.47 2.79 19.28
N PHE A 40 28.55 2.90 18.33
CA PHE A 40 27.20 3.38 18.57
C PHE A 40 26.29 2.21 18.95
N LEU A 41 25.60 2.33 20.09
CA LEU A 41 24.76 1.27 20.64
C LEU A 41 23.52 0.95 19.78
N ASN A 42 23.14 1.81 18.83
CA ASN A 42 22.02 1.58 17.93
C ASN A 42 22.38 0.77 16.67
N ALA A 43 23.62 0.31 16.56
CA ALA A 43 24.11 -0.44 15.40
C ALA A 43 24.17 -1.95 15.65
N THR A 44 23.76 -2.41 16.83
CA THR A 44 23.71 -3.82 17.18
C THR A 44 22.36 -4.44 16.78
N SER A 45 22.32 -5.75 16.59
CA SER A 45 21.11 -6.47 16.18
C SER A 45 20.03 -6.55 17.27
N ASP A 46 20.39 -6.31 18.53
CA ASP A 46 19.49 -6.25 19.69
C ASP A 46 18.89 -4.85 19.91
N ALA A 47 19.25 -3.85 19.10
CA ALA A 47 18.67 -2.52 19.20
C ALA A 47 17.20 -2.52 18.75
N GLU A 48 16.32 -2.05 19.63
CA GLU A 48 14.88 -1.96 19.36
C GLU A 48 14.43 -0.53 19.02
N PHE A 49 13.44 -0.43 18.13
CA PHE A 49 12.78 0.86 17.85
C PHE A 49 11.88 1.26 19.03
N CYS A 50 12.25 2.34 19.72
CA CYS A 50 11.57 2.77 20.94
C CYS A 50 10.49 3.86 20.73
N GLY A 51 10.32 4.34 19.50
CA GLY A 51 9.39 5.39 19.13
C GLY A 51 9.90 6.81 19.46
N ALA A 52 9.66 7.76 18.55
CA ALA A 52 10.14 9.14 18.67
C ALA A 52 9.60 9.88 19.92
N ALA A 53 8.42 9.48 20.43
CA ALA A 53 7.81 10.08 21.61
C ALA A 53 8.67 9.91 22.89
N ARG A 54 9.45 8.83 23.01
CA ARG A 54 10.36 8.63 24.14
C ARG A 54 11.50 9.65 24.12
N CYS A 55 11.99 9.98 22.92
CA CYS A 55 13.06 10.95 22.73
C CYS A 55 12.63 12.36 23.13
N ALA A 56 11.37 12.73 22.87
CA ALA A 56 10.83 14.05 23.16
C ALA A 56 10.84 14.42 24.66
N ALA A 57 10.86 13.43 25.56
CA ALA A 57 10.92 13.66 27.01
C ALA A 57 12.23 14.32 27.46
N CYS A 58 13.36 13.96 26.82
CA CYS A 58 14.68 14.53 27.12
C CYS A 58 15.13 15.55 26.06
N HIS A 59 14.58 15.48 24.85
CA HIS A 59 14.95 16.30 23.69
C HIS A 59 13.74 17.07 23.11
N PRO A 60 13.09 17.96 23.89
CA PRO A 60 11.88 18.63 23.45
C PRO A 60 12.13 19.64 22.31
N ALA A 61 13.29 20.29 22.29
CA ALA A 61 13.63 21.28 21.26
C ALA A 61 13.87 20.61 19.90
N GLU A 62 14.59 19.49 19.89
CA GLU A 62 14.87 18.68 18.70
C GLU A 62 13.57 18.05 18.18
N SER A 63 12.74 17.52 19.08
CA SER A 63 11.41 17.01 18.72
C SER A 63 10.57 18.11 18.05
N ALA A 64 10.48 19.29 18.66
CA ALA A 64 9.71 20.41 18.10
C ALA A 64 10.25 20.91 16.75
N SER A 65 11.56 20.81 16.51
CA SER A 65 12.17 21.11 15.22
C SER A 65 11.85 20.03 14.18
N TYR A 66 12.02 18.76 14.54
CA TYR A 66 11.77 17.60 13.68
C TYR A 66 10.31 17.54 13.20
N GLU A 67 9.35 17.88 14.07
CA GLU A 67 7.92 17.95 13.75
C GLU A 67 7.59 18.86 12.56
N LYS A 68 8.43 19.86 12.29
CA LYS A 68 8.25 20.81 11.19
C LYS A 68 8.90 20.37 9.88
N THR A 69 9.60 19.23 9.89
CA THR A 69 10.35 18.76 8.72
C THR A 69 9.51 17.82 7.86
N GLY A 70 9.80 17.80 6.55
CA GLY A 70 9.21 16.81 5.66
C GLY A 70 9.55 15.36 6.03
N HIS A 71 10.65 15.13 6.77
CA HIS A 71 11.03 13.79 7.23
C HIS A 71 10.02 13.20 8.20
N ARG A 72 9.46 14.02 9.09
CA ARG A 72 8.41 13.58 10.03
C ARG A 72 7.14 13.15 9.31
N HIS A 73 6.84 13.77 8.17
CA HIS A 73 5.63 13.53 7.38
C HIS A 73 5.88 12.63 6.16
N ALA A 74 7.01 11.92 6.13
CA ALA A 74 7.38 11.09 4.98
C ALA A 74 6.59 9.78 4.89
N PHE A 75 5.97 9.33 5.98
CA PHE A 75 5.15 8.13 6.03
C PHE A 75 4.05 8.29 7.08
N ALA A 76 2.79 8.16 6.68
CA ALA A 76 1.63 8.31 7.55
C ALA A 76 0.47 7.45 7.07
N ALA A 77 -0.45 7.11 7.98
CA ALA A 77 -1.75 6.58 7.59
C ALA A 77 -2.48 7.62 6.74
N THR A 78 -3.13 7.19 5.66
CA THR A 78 -3.85 8.09 4.78
C THR A 78 -5.12 8.59 5.45
N VAL A 79 -5.31 9.91 5.47
CA VAL A 79 -6.53 10.56 5.95
C VAL A 79 -7.22 11.19 4.74
N ALA A 80 -8.32 10.61 4.26
CA ALA A 80 -8.91 10.98 2.97
C ALA A 80 -9.34 12.46 2.87
N SER A 81 -9.65 13.10 4.00
CA SER A 81 -9.99 14.53 4.06
C SER A 81 -8.79 15.47 3.90
N GLU A 82 -7.56 14.97 4.10
CA GLU A 82 -6.32 15.74 3.94
C GLU A 82 -5.69 15.55 2.55
N GLU A 83 -6.25 14.65 1.74
CA GLU A 83 -5.73 14.33 0.41
C GLU A 83 -6.35 15.20 -0.70
N PRO A 84 -5.62 15.40 -1.82
CA PRO A 84 -6.11 16.14 -2.98
C PRO A 84 -7.46 15.65 -3.50
N ALA A 85 -8.16 16.50 -4.26
CA ALA A 85 -9.45 16.16 -4.86
C ALA A 85 -9.40 14.87 -5.70
N ASP A 86 -10.57 14.24 -5.88
CA ASP A 86 -10.73 13.04 -6.68
C ASP A 86 -10.22 13.24 -8.11
N GLY A 87 -9.70 12.17 -8.71
CA GLY A 87 -8.98 12.22 -9.96
C GLY A 87 -9.42 11.13 -10.94
N ASP A 88 -9.41 11.46 -12.23
CA ASP A 88 -9.66 10.53 -13.33
C ASP A 88 -8.64 10.81 -14.44
N LEU A 89 -7.74 9.84 -14.66
CA LEU A 89 -6.68 9.92 -15.65
C LEU A 89 -6.83 8.76 -16.63
N HIS A 90 -7.06 9.08 -17.91
CA HIS A 90 -7.01 8.11 -18.99
C HIS A 90 -5.72 8.25 -19.80
N ASP A 91 -4.94 7.18 -19.91
CA ASP A 91 -3.83 7.08 -20.85
C ASP A 91 -4.28 6.35 -22.13
N PRO A 92 -4.49 7.07 -23.25
CA PRO A 92 -4.95 6.45 -24.49
C PRO A 92 -3.90 5.53 -25.13
N ARG A 93 -2.62 5.64 -24.77
CA ARG A 93 -1.55 4.81 -25.35
C ARG A 93 -1.58 3.40 -24.78
N SER A 94 -1.73 3.27 -23.46
CA SER A 94 -1.89 1.98 -22.81
C SER A 94 -3.35 1.50 -22.75
N GLY A 95 -4.30 2.40 -23.03
CA GLY A 95 -5.73 2.15 -22.80
C GLY A 95 -6.09 2.11 -21.31
N ARG A 96 -5.18 2.46 -20.40
CA ARG A 96 -5.44 2.42 -18.96
C ARG A 96 -6.22 3.64 -18.51
N ARG A 97 -7.00 3.46 -17.45
CA ARG A 97 -7.69 4.53 -16.75
C ARG A 97 -7.51 4.33 -15.25
N TYR A 98 -7.03 5.37 -14.60
CA TYR A 98 -6.78 5.44 -13.17
C TYR A 98 -7.81 6.39 -12.56
N THR A 99 -8.57 5.91 -11.57
CA THR A 99 -9.49 6.77 -10.81
C THR A 99 -9.14 6.73 -9.34
N ILE A 100 -9.16 7.91 -8.72
CA ILE A 100 -9.05 8.10 -7.28
C ILE A 100 -10.39 8.69 -6.81
N GLU A 101 -11.08 7.99 -5.93
CA GLU A 101 -12.41 8.37 -5.45
C GLU A 101 -12.49 8.25 -3.94
N ARG A 102 -13.15 9.20 -3.27
CA ARG A 102 -13.52 9.04 -1.86
C ARG A 102 -14.79 8.19 -1.74
N GLN A 103 -14.74 7.20 -0.86
CA GLN A 103 -15.92 6.44 -0.42
C GLN A 103 -15.99 6.53 1.10
N GLY A 104 -16.83 7.44 1.60
CA GLY A 104 -16.85 7.77 3.02
C GLY A 104 -15.56 8.46 3.47
N ASP A 105 -14.89 7.89 4.47
CA ASP A 105 -13.62 8.35 5.04
C ASP A 105 -12.39 7.69 4.39
N GLN A 106 -12.60 6.83 3.40
CA GLN A 106 -11.53 6.12 2.70
C GLN A 106 -11.29 6.66 1.29
N LEU A 107 -10.02 6.70 0.91
CA LEU A 107 -9.60 6.97 -0.47
C LEU A 107 -9.43 5.64 -1.19
N TRP A 108 -10.03 5.51 -2.37
CA TRP A 108 -9.98 4.31 -3.19
C TRP A 108 -9.21 4.60 -4.48
N GLN A 109 -8.26 3.72 -4.81
CA GLN A 109 -7.57 3.74 -6.09
C GLN A 109 -8.05 2.59 -6.96
N ARG A 110 -8.41 2.92 -8.20
CA ARG A 110 -8.87 1.96 -9.19
C ARG A 110 -8.07 2.08 -10.47
N GLU A 111 -7.70 0.93 -11.04
CA GLU A 111 -7.12 0.82 -12.37
C GLU A 111 -8.02 -0.04 -13.26
N SER A 112 -8.28 0.44 -14.48
CA SER A 112 -9.06 -0.27 -15.48
C SER A 112 -8.44 -0.18 -16.87
N LEU A 113 -8.73 -1.14 -17.73
CA LEU A 113 -8.48 -1.06 -19.17
C LEU A 113 -9.74 -0.59 -19.89
N VAL A 114 -9.56 0.30 -20.84
CA VAL A 114 -10.57 0.82 -21.75
C VAL A 114 -10.29 0.28 -23.16
N GLY A 115 -11.16 -0.59 -23.65
CA GLY A 115 -11.12 -1.13 -25.00
C GLY A 115 -11.47 -0.07 -26.07
N ARG A 116 -11.09 -0.35 -27.32
CA ARG A 116 -11.41 0.53 -28.47
C ARG A 116 -12.91 0.67 -28.73
N ASP A 117 -13.69 -0.33 -28.31
CA ASP A 117 -15.15 -0.36 -28.33
C ASP A 117 -15.79 0.34 -27.12
N GLY A 118 -14.99 0.92 -26.23
CA GLY A 118 -15.44 1.54 -24.99
C GLY A 118 -15.68 0.56 -23.84
N SER A 119 -15.43 -0.75 -24.03
CA SER A 119 -15.53 -1.73 -22.95
C SER A 119 -14.56 -1.39 -21.82
N LYS A 120 -14.99 -1.55 -20.57
CA LYS A 120 -14.15 -1.35 -19.38
C LYS A 120 -13.90 -2.67 -18.68
N ARG A 121 -12.64 -2.96 -18.38
CA ARG A 121 -12.23 -4.11 -17.56
C ARG A 121 -11.47 -3.62 -16.34
N LEU A 122 -11.98 -3.93 -15.16
CA LEU A 122 -11.29 -3.66 -13.90
C LEU A 122 -10.01 -4.50 -13.80
N LEU A 123 -8.90 -3.87 -13.42
CA LEU A 123 -7.62 -4.54 -13.16
C LEU A 123 -7.31 -4.60 -11.67
N ALA A 124 -7.51 -3.50 -10.97
CA ALA A 124 -7.21 -3.36 -9.55
C ALA A 124 -8.15 -2.34 -8.92
N GLU A 125 -8.57 -2.59 -7.69
CA GLU A 125 -9.33 -1.66 -6.85
C GLU A 125 -8.98 -1.92 -5.40
N TYR A 126 -8.41 -0.92 -4.73
CA TYR A 126 -7.95 -1.05 -3.36
C TYR A 126 -8.19 0.24 -2.56
N PRO A 127 -8.56 0.11 -1.27
CA PRO A 127 -8.49 1.23 -0.36
C PRO A 127 -7.01 1.59 -0.11
N VAL A 128 -6.71 2.88 -0.14
CA VAL A 128 -5.38 3.39 0.18
C VAL A 128 -5.19 3.37 1.69
N ALA A 129 -4.10 2.73 2.14
CA ALA A 129 -3.79 2.59 3.56
C ALA A 129 -2.77 3.64 4.04
N TRP A 130 -1.74 3.90 3.23
CA TRP A 130 -0.62 4.74 3.63
C TRP A 130 -0.25 5.78 2.58
N THR A 131 0.14 6.96 3.05
CA THR A 131 0.72 8.03 2.23
C THR A 131 2.23 8.03 2.47
N ILE A 132 3.00 8.01 1.38
CA ILE A 132 4.46 8.09 1.38
C ILE A 132 4.95 9.32 0.63
N GLY A 133 6.01 9.93 1.15
CA GLY A 133 6.57 11.17 0.66
C GLY A 133 6.01 12.38 1.39
N SER A 134 6.86 13.38 1.60
CA SER A 134 6.56 14.58 2.40
C SER A 134 5.55 15.53 1.76
N GLY A 135 5.04 15.22 0.56
CA GLY A 135 4.13 16.08 -0.21
C GLY A 135 4.78 17.32 -0.83
N ARG A 136 6.07 17.60 -0.56
CA ARG A 136 6.78 18.76 -1.14
C ARG A 136 7.19 18.58 -2.60
N PHE A 137 7.64 17.37 -2.95
CA PHE A 137 8.11 17.04 -4.31
C PHE A 137 7.35 15.87 -4.90
N SER A 138 7.02 14.89 -4.06
CA SER A 138 6.23 13.74 -4.42
C SER A 138 5.30 13.37 -3.27
N ARG A 139 4.17 12.79 -3.65
CA ARG A 139 3.28 12.06 -2.79
C ARG A 139 2.89 10.80 -3.53
N SER A 140 2.97 9.67 -2.86
CA SER A 140 2.60 8.37 -3.39
C SER A 140 1.81 7.62 -2.34
N TYR A 141 1.16 6.55 -2.75
CA TYR A 141 0.21 5.83 -1.93
C TYR A 141 0.56 4.35 -1.91
N LEU A 142 0.38 3.72 -0.76
CA LEU A 142 0.51 2.27 -0.60
C LEU A 142 -0.85 1.70 -0.22
N VAL A 143 -1.11 0.53 -0.77
CA VAL A 143 -2.27 -0.30 -0.46
C VAL A 143 -1.77 -1.54 0.28
N ASP A 144 -2.62 -2.08 1.14
CA ASP A 144 -2.35 -3.36 1.79
C ASP A 144 -2.94 -4.47 0.91
N VAL A 145 -2.09 -5.39 0.46
CA VAL A 145 -2.46 -6.52 -0.39
C VAL A 145 -1.75 -7.75 0.17
N ASP A 146 -2.54 -8.67 0.72
CA ASP A 146 -2.05 -9.93 1.32
C ASP A 146 -1.33 -10.83 0.30
#